data_AF-A0A0Q5VK92-F1
#
_entry.id   AF-A0A0Q5VK92-F1
#
_cell.length_a   1.000
_cell.length_b   1.000
_cell.length_c   1.000
_cell.angle_alpha   90.00
_cell.angle_beta   90.00
_cell.angle_gamma   90.00
#
_symmetry.space_group_name_H-M   'P 1'
#
loop_
_entity.id
_entity.type
_entity.pdbx_description
1 polymer ?
#
loop_
_entity_poly.entity_id
_entity_poly.type
_entity_poly.pdbx_seq_one_letter_code
_entity_poly.pdbx_strand_id
1 'polypeptide(L)'
;MGRELLRVWSRHSASVLFVTHDIEEAVTLSDSVIVFSSRPGRVKLDVNIELERPRDPVALRRSSRFRELTEQVWAALDQFEL
;
A
#
# COMPACT_ATOMS: atom_id res chain seq x y z
N MET A 1 -18.16 -9.18 2.61
CA MET A 1 -17.59 -8.43 3.75
C MET A 1 -17.14 -7.03 3.35
N GLY A 2 -16.34 -6.81 2.29
CA GLY A 2 -15.82 -5.46 1.95
C GLY A 2 -16.81 -4.40 1.43
N ARG A 3 -17.95 -4.78 0.82
CA ARG A 3 -18.90 -3.82 0.21
C ARG A 3 -19.63 -2.93 1.22
N GLU A 4 -19.90 -3.43 2.43
CA GLU A 4 -20.66 -2.68 3.43
C GLU A 4 -19.78 -1.64 4.14
N LEU A 5 -18.50 -1.98 4.38
CA LEU A 5 -17.51 -1.06 4.93
C LEU A 5 -17.31 0.14 3.99
N LEU A 6 -17.12 -0.11 2.69
CA LEU A 6 -16.94 0.93 1.66
C LEU A 6 -18.16 1.87 1.56
N ARG A 7 -19.37 1.36 1.79
CA ARG A 7 -20.62 2.15 1.69
C ARG A 7 -20.81 3.12 2.86
N VAL A 8 -20.40 2.73 4.08
CA VAL A 8 -20.39 3.61 5.26
C VAL A 8 -19.29 4.67 5.14
N TRP A 9 -18.14 4.26 4.61
CA TRP A 9 -16.96 5.09 4.43
C TRP A 9 -17.16 6.24 3.44
N SER A 10 -17.85 5.97 2.33
CA SER A 10 -18.18 6.95 1.28
C SER A 10 -18.98 8.16 1.78
N ARG A 11 -19.56 8.13 2.99
CA ARG A 11 -20.33 9.25 3.56
C ARG A 11 -19.55 10.12 4.56
N HIS A 12 -18.38 9.69 5.03
CA HIS A 12 -17.72 10.30 6.20
C HIS A 12 -16.32 10.85 5.95
N SER A 13 -15.74 10.71 4.75
CA SER A 13 -14.35 11.13 4.47
C SER A 13 -13.36 10.69 5.56
N ALA A 14 -13.58 9.49 6.12
CA ALA A 14 -12.75 8.98 7.19
C ALA A 14 -11.37 8.62 6.63
N SER A 15 -10.33 8.71 7.46
CA SER A 15 -9.01 8.15 7.15
C SER A 15 -8.95 6.69 7.60
N VAL A 16 -8.39 5.81 6.78
CA VAL A 16 -8.23 4.38 7.10
C VAL A 16 -6.76 4.09 7.15
N LEU A 17 -6.37 3.51 8.28
CA LEU A 17 -5.10 2.83 8.42
C LEU A 17 -5.38 1.34 8.34
N PHE A 18 -4.66 0.67 7.46
CA PHE A 18 -4.71 -0.78 7.32
C PHE A 18 -3.28 -1.32 7.37
N VAL A 19 -3.13 -2.50 7.97
CA VAL A 19 -1.83 -3.17 8.14
C VAL A 19 -1.92 -4.51 7.44
N THR A 20 -1.02 -4.76 6.50
CA THR A 20 -0.92 -6.01 5.75
C THR A 20 0.53 -6.46 5.62
N HIS A 21 0.70 -7.72 5.25
CA HIS A 21 1.96 -8.28 4.81
C HIS A 21 2.03 -8.42 3.28
N ASP A 22 0.94 -8.11 2.57
CA ASP A 22 0.88 -8.15 1.10
C ASP A 22 1.19 -6.77 0.51
N ILE A 23 2.32 -6.68 -0.21
CA ILE A 23 2.81 -5.44 -0.81
C ILE A 23 1.92 -4.99 -1.96
N GLU A 24 1.44 -5.93 -2.80
CA GLU A 24 0.56 -5.57 -3.92
C GLU A 24 -0.76 -5.03 -3.40
N GLU A 25 -1.30 -5.61 -2.32
CA GLU A 25 -2.48 -5.10 -1.64
C GLU A 25 -2.25 -3.70 -1.07
N ALA A 26 -1.11 -3.49 -0.39
CA ALA A 26 -0.73 -2.20 0.18
C ALA A 26 -0.68 -1.09 -0.87
N VAL A 27 0.02 -1.34 -1.98
CA VAL A 27 0.16 -0.39 -3.11
C VAL A 27 -1.17 -0.18 -3.83
N THR A 28 -1.99 -1.22 -3.99
CA THR A 28 -3.27 -1.10 -4.70
C THR A 28 -4.27 -0.26 -3.93
N LEU A 29 -4.40 -0.46 -2.61
CA LEU A 29 -5.50 0.12 -1.83
C LEU A 29 -5.20 1.53 -1.28
N SER A 30 -3.93 1.85 -1.03
CA SER A 30 -3.55 2.97 -0.16
C SER A 30 -3.12 4.22 -0.95
N ASP A 31 -3.36 5.41 -0.40
CA ASP A 31 -2.79 6.65 -0.96
C ASP A 31 -1.32 6.85 -0.51
N SER A 32 -0.95 6.31 0.65
CA SER A 32 0.45 6.21 1.12
C SER A 32 0.71 4.84 1.74
N VAL A 33 1.94 4.33 1.57
CA VAL A 33 2.43 3.10 2.20
C VAL A 33 3.61 3.44 3.11
N ILE A 34 3.48 3.10 4.39
CA ILE A 34 4.53 3.27 5.40
C ILE A 34 5.13 1.90 5.72
N VAL A 35 6.45 1.77 5.59
CA VAL A 35 7.19 0.54 5.92
C VAL A 35 7.89 0.72 7.26
N PHE A 36 7.69 -0.25 8.16
CA PHE A 36 8.35 -0.30 9.45
C PHE A 36 9.54 -1.27 9.43
N SER A 37 10.58 -0.96 10.20
CA SER A 37 11.68 -1.88 10.46
C SER A 37 11.24 -3.03 11.35
N SER A 38 12.01 -4.12 11.30
CA SER A 38 12.01 -5.12 12.36
C SER A 38 12.39 -4.48 13.70
N ARG A 39 12.24 -5.22 14.81
CA ARG A 39 12.45 -4.69 16.16
C ARG A 39 13.84 -4.01 16.27
N PRO A 40 13.91 -2.78 16.81
CA PRO A 40 12.80 -1.93 17.30
C PRO A 40 12.06 -1.21 16.16
N GLY A 41 10.71 -1.21 16.19
CA GLY A 41 9.90 -0.63 15.12
C GLY A 41 10.17 0.85 14.90
N ARG A 42 10.70 1.18 13.71
CA ARG A 42 10.94 2.54 13.21
C ARG A 42 10.38 2.64 11.80
N VAL A 43 9.92 3.82 11.40
CA VAL A 43 9.57 4.06 10.00
C VAL A 43 10.84 4.04 9.17
N LYS A 44 10.92 3.13 8.19
CA LYS A 44 12.01 3.06 7.22
C LYS A 44 11.71 3.89 5.98
N LEU A 45 10.46 3.88 5.57
CA LEU A 45 10.02 4.42 4.29
C LEU A 45 8.57 4.89 4.39
N ASP A 46 8.28 5.99 3.73
CA ASP A 46 6.94 6.52 3.48
C ASP A 46 6.85 6.78 1.97
N VAL A 47 5.94 6.06 1.30
CA VAL A 47 5.78 6.10 -0.16
C VAL A 47 4.42 6.67 -0.51
N ASN A 48 4.41 7.77 -1.25
CA ASN A 48 3.19 8.28 -1.88
C ASN A 48 2.82 7.41 -3.09
N ILE A 49 1.57 6.93 -3.14
CA ILE A 49 1.07 6.06 -4.20
C ILE A 49 0.34 6.88 -5.25
N GLU A 50 1.09 7.35 -6.24
CA GLU A 50 0.62 8.18 -7.35
C GLU A 50 -0.03 7.32 -8.46
N LEU A 51 -0.95 6.44 -8.07
CA LEU A 51 -1.77 5.65 -8.99
C LEU A 51 -3.18 6.22 -9.02
N GLU A 52 -3.66 6.58 -10.21
CA GLU A 52 -5.00 7.15 -10.39
C GLU A 52 -6.10 6.18 -9.95
N ARG A 53 -7.15 6.73 -9.34
CA ARG A 53 -8.36 5.99 -8.97
C ARG A 53 -9.39 6.12 -10.11
N PRO A 54 -10.19 5.08 -10.42
CA PRO A 54 -10.32 3.80 -9.73
C PRO A 54 -9.19 2.82 -10.07
N ARG A 55 -8.72 2.09 -9.05
CA ARG A 55 -7.63 1.12 -9.18
C ARG A 55 -8.19 -0.28 -9.37
N ASP A 56 -7.97 -0.86 -10.55
CA ASP A 56 -8.21 -2.28 -10.82
C ASP A 56 -6.90 -3.06 -10.64
N PRO A 57 -6.81 -3.99 -9.66
CA PRO A 57 -5.61 -4.78 -9.42
C PRO A 57 -5.11 -5.51 -10.67
N VAL A 58 -6.01 -6.00 -11.53
CA VAL A 58 -5.63 -6.76 -12.73
C VAL A 58 -5.00 -5.86 -13.78
N ALA A 59 -5.55 -4.66 -13.99
CA ALA A 59 -5.00 -3.68 -14.91
C ALA A 59 -3.67 -3.11 -14.41
N LEU A 60 -3.57 -2.82 -13.11
CA LEU A 60 -2.38 -2.23 -12.49
C LEU A 60 -1.14 -3.11 -12.60
N ARG A 61 -1.27 -4.44 -12.55
CA ARG A 61 -0.13 -5.36 -12.73
C ARG A 61 0.62 -5.19 -14.06
N ARG A 62 -0.03 -4.59 -15.07
CA ARG A 62 0.59 -4.27 -16.37
C ARG A 62 1.26 -2.90 -16.41
N SER A 63 1.06 -2.06 -15.39
CA SER A 63 1.64 -0.72 -15.30
C SER A 63 3.09 -0.80 -14.83
N SER A 64 3.99 -0.07 -15.51
CA SER A 64 5.38 0.11 -15.06
C SER A 64 5.41 0.81 -13.70
N ARG A 65 4.59 1.84 -13.50
CA ARG A 65 4.54 2.60 -12.25
C ARG A 65 4.14 1.73 -11.05
N PHE A 66 3.19 0.82 -11.25
CA PHE A 66 2.79 -0.11 -10.20
C PHE A 66 3.94 -1.05 -9.80
N ARG A 67 4.68 -1.55 -10.80
CA ARG A 67 5.86 -2.40 -10.58
C ARG A 67 6.96 -1.65 -9.84
N GLU A 68 7.27 -0.42 -10.25
CA GLU A 68 8.25 0.44 -9.57
C GLU A 68 7.91 0.68 -8.10
N LEU A 69 6.65 1.01 -7.80
CA LEU A 69 6.20 1.23 -6.42
C LEU A 69 6.29 -0.06 -5.58
N THR A 70 5.91 -1.20 -6.17
CA THR A 70 6.01 -2.51 -5.52
C THR A 70 7.46 -2.88 -5.23
N GLU A 71 8.35 -2.70 -6.21
CA GLU A 71 9.79 -2.94 -6.08
C GLU A 71 10.41 -2.03 -5.01
N GLN A 72 10.01 -0.75 -4.95
CA GLN A 72 10.46 0.20 -3.93
C GLN A 72 10.08 -0.25 -2.51
N VAL A 73 8.83 -0.69 -2.30
CA VAL A 73 8.37 -1.18 -1.00
C VAL A 73 9.07 -2.49 -0.64
N TRP A 74 9.24 -3.39 -1.61
CA TRP A 74 9.92 -4.67 -1.42
C TRP A 74 11.38 -4.48 -1.00
N ALA A 75 12.12 -3.60 -1.70
CA ALA A 75 13.51 -3.28 -1.37
C ALA A 75 13.68 -2.69 0.04
N ALA A 76 12.66 -2.00 0.56
CA ALA A 76 12.69 -1.48 1.93
C ALA A 76 12.56 -2.60 2.98
N LEU A 77 11.93 -3.73 2.64
CA LEU A 77 11.80 -4.90 3.53
C LEU A 77 13.06 -5.77 3.52
N ASP A 78 13.68 -5.98 2.36
CA ASP A 78 14.79 -6.91 2.14
C ASP A 78 16.11 -6.50 2.82
N GLN A 79 16.29 -5.22 3.15
CA GLN A 79 17.50 -4.70 3.81
C GLN A 79 17.73 -5.18 5.28
N PHE A 80 17.19 -6.33 5.70
CA PHE A 80 17.34 -6.87 7.06
C PHE A 80 17.63 -8.38 7.14
N GLU A 81 18.23 -8.99 6.12
CA GLU A 81 18.84 -10.34 6.22
C GLU A 81 20.38 -10.31 6.38
N LEU A 82 20.91 -9.50 7.31
CA LEU A 82 22.31 -9.61 7.78
C LEU A 82 22.39 -9.64 9.30
#